data_AF-A0A4P7VZR2-F1
#
_entry.id   AF-A0A4P7VZR2-F1
#
_cell.length_a   1.000
_cell.length_b   1.000
_cell.length_c   1.000
_cell.angle_alpha   90.00
_cell.angle_beta   90.00
_cell.angle_gamma   90.00
#
_symmetry.space_group_name_H-M   'P 1'
#
loop_
_entity.id
_entity.type
_entity.pdbx_description
1 polymer ?
#
loop_
_entity_poly.entity_id
_entity_poly.type
_entity_poly.pdbx_seq_one_letter_code
_entity_poly.pdbx_strand_id
1 'polypeptide(L)'
;MTLEIENITLEDCYSILKPYQRRIVEKLVEKYGIEGAAEKWLLAKGPCQTSTFGGVTQDDKQQNDYWSRFRYEFDKLLCGHQDYEIEREKFVGTSKTIGLAGITAISTWIGPLIGLSPVLLVPSVALLLTTISKMGIKAYCSIKSFE
;
A
#
# COMPACT_ATOMS: atom_id res chain seq x y z
N MET A 1 -17.15 -6.37 -12.35
CA MET A 1 -15.82 -6.66 -12.95
C MET A 1 -14.92 -7.30 -11.89
N THR A 2 -14.40 -8.51 -12.13
CA THR A 2 -13.52 -9.22 -11.18
C THR A 2 -12.07 -8.83 -11.46
N LEU A 3 -11.45 -8.14 -10.50
CA LEU A 3 -10.03 -7.83 -10.51
C LEU A 3 -9.27 -9.06 -10.01
N GLU A 4 -8.14 -9.40 -10.63
CA GLU A 4 -7.26 -10.49 -10.18
C GLU A 4 -5.87 -9.94 -9.83
N ILE A 5 -5.19 -10.60 -8.90
CA ILE A 5 -3.82 -10.25 -8.52
C ILE A 5 -2.93 -11.41 -8.93
N GLU A 6 -1.84 -11.10 -9.63
CA GLU A 6 -0.85 -12.11 -10.01
C GLU A 6 -0.21 -12.73 -8.76
N ASN A 7 0.38 -13.90 -8.91
CA ASN A 7 1.14 -14.51 -7.83
C ASN A 7 2.44 -13.71 -7.60
N ILE A 8 2.33 -12.66 -6.77
CA ILE A 8 3.45 -11.83 -6.34
C ILE A 8 4.07 -12.51 -5.11
N THR A 9 5.32 -12.94 -5.24
CA THR A 9 6.09 -13.47 -4.12
C THR A 9 6.78 -12.36 -3.34
N LEU A 10 7.28 -12.70 -2.15
CA LEU A 10 8.05 -11.76 -1.33
C LEU A 10 9.38 -11.35 -2.01
N GLU A 11 10.01 -12.26 -2.77
CA GLU A 11 11.21 -11.96 -3.53
C GLU A 11 10.92 -11.01 -4.70
N ASP A 12 9.79 -11.18 -5.38
CA ASP A 12 9.36 -10.25 -6.43
C ASP A 12 9.14 -8.84 -5.86
N CYS A 13 8.53 -8.75 -4.66
CA CYS A 13 8.43 -7.52 -3.91
C CYS A 13 9.82 -6.92 -3.63
N TYR A 14 10.80 -7.69 -3.17
CA TYR A 14 12.14 -7.19 -2.90
C TYR A 14 12.89 -6.73 -4.16
N SER A 15 12.60 -7.33 -5.32
CA SER A 15 13.26 -6.99 -6.58
C SER A 15 12.97 -5.56 -7.06
N ILE A 16 11.78 -5.02 -6.72
CA ILE A 16 11.36 -3.68 -7.13
C ILE A 16 11.76 -2.58 -6.12
N LEU A 17 12.21 -2.97 -4.92
CA LEU A 17 12.59 -2.04 -3.87
C LEU A 17 14.02 -1.51 -4.10
N LYS A 18 14.23 -0.23 -3.77
CA LYS A 18 15.59 0.31 -3.71
C LYS A 18 16.41 -0.46 -2.66
N PRO A 19 17.73 -0.62 -2.82
CA PRO A 19 18.55 -1.43 -1.90
C PRO A 19 18.39 -1.06 -0.42
N TYR A 20 18.24 0.23 -0.10
CA TYR A 20 18.01 0.67 1.28
C TYR A 20 16.60 0.30 1.78
N GLN A 21 15.57 0.38 0.93
CA GLN A 21 14.20 0.01 1.28
C GLN A 21 14.14 -1.49 1.55
N ARG A 22 14.72 -2.30 0.65
CA ARG A 22 14.80 -3.76 0.80
C ARG A 22 15.37 -4.16 2.16
N ARG A 23 16.56 -3.64 2.52
CA ARG A 23 17.23 -3.98 3.80
C ARG A 23 16.41 -3.65 5.04
N ILE A 24 15.65 -2.55 5.00
CA ILE A 24 14.80 -2.15 6.14
C ILE A 24 13.55 -3.03 6.17
N VAL A 25 12.92 -3.25 5.01
CA VAL A 25 11.72 -4.06 4.88
C VAL A 25 11.97 -5.51 5.26
N GLU A 26 13.09 -6.12 4.85
CA GLU A 26 13.49 -7.47 5.27
C GLU A 26 13.49 -7.59 6.80
N LYS A 27 14.15 -6.66 7.50
CA LYS A 27 14.16 -6.62 8.98
C LYS A 27 12.79 -6.41 9.59
N LEU A 28 11.95 -5.59 8.96
CA LEU A 28 10.58 -5.36 9.43
C LEU A 28 9.72 -6.62 9.24
N VAL A 29 9.87 -7.33 8.12
CA VAL A 29 9.14 -8.57 7.83
C VAL A 29 9.58 -9.69 8.78
N GLU A 30 10.88 -9.83 9.04
CA GLU A 30 11.40 -10.77 10.04
C GLU A 30 10.81 -10.53 11.44
N LYS A 31 10.64 -9.25 11.81
CA LYS A 31 10.21 -8.87 13.16
C LYS A 31 8.69 -8.84 13.35
N TYR A 32 7.94 -8.40 12.34
CA TYR A 32 6.50 -8.07 12.45
C TYR A 32 5.63 -8.81 11.44
N GLY A 33 6.19 -9.67 10.59
CA GLY A 33 5.47 -10.31 9.48
C GLY A 33 5.19 -9.36 8.32
N ILE A 34 4.59 -9.87 7.24
CA ILE A 34 4.39 -9.11 5.98
C ILE A 34 3.48 -7.89 6.18
N GLU A 35 2.27 -8.10 6.73
CA GLU A 35 1.31 -7.01 6.94
C GLU A 35 1.79 -6.04 8.03
N GLY A 36 2.36 -6.55 9.13
CA GLY A 36 2.93 -5.71 10.17
C GLY A 36 4.12 -4.87 9.66
N ALA A 37 4.95 -5.41 8.77
CA ALA A 37 6.01 -4.66 8.13
C ALA A 37 5.47 -3.53 7.23
N ALA A 38 4.35 -3.74 6.53
CA ALA A 38 3.73 -2.72 5.70
C ALA A 38 3.27 -1.52 6.54
N GLU A 39 2.68 -1.77 7.70
CA GLU A 39 2.29 -0.75 8.67
C GLU A 39 3.54 -0.06 9.24
N LYS A 40 4.49 -0.81 9.78
CA LYS A 40 5.69 -0.24 10.41
C LYS A 40 6.57 0.51 9.44
N TRP A 41 6.60 0.13 8.15
CA TRP A 41 7.29 0.90 7.12
C TRP A 41 6.65 2.27 6.93
N LEU A 42 5.32 2.34 6.78
CA LEU A 42 4.62 3.60 6.54
C LEU A 42 4.69 4.54 7.76
N LEU A 43 4.63 3.95 8.95
CA LEU A 43 4.76 4.68 10.23
C LEU A 43 6.21 4.91 10.64
N ALA A 44 7.19 4.35 9.92
CA ALA A 44 8.58 4.52 10.25
C ALA A 44 8.93 6.01 10.20
N LYS A 45 9.46 6.53 11.32
CA LYS A 45 9.91 7.92 11.42
C LYS A 45 11.13 8.11 10.51
N GLY A 46 10.90 8.46 9.25
CA GLY A 46 11.94 8.95 8.36
C GLY A 46 12.33 10.39 8.70
N PRO A 47 13.45 10.92 8.15
CA PRO A 47 13.82 12.33 8.28
C PRO A 47 12.79 13.30 7.67
N CYS A 48 11.79 12.79 6.97
CA CYS A 48 10.69 13.54 6.34
C CYS A 48 9.60 13.96 7.34
N GLN A 49 9.97 14.27 8.59
CA GLN A 49 9.27 15.35 9.26
C GLN A 49 9.71 16.63 8.57
N THR A 50 9.02 16.99 7.47
CA THR A 50 8.86 18.40 7.16
C THR A 50 8.02 18.97 8.29
N SER A 51 8.66 19.26 9.42
CA SER A 51 8.13 20.23 10.37
C SER A 51 7.80 21.45 9.52
N THR A 52 6.51 21.71 9.35
CA THR A 52 6.06 22.94 8.72
C THR A 52 6.71 24.08 9.49
N PHE A 53 7.37 25.00 8.77
CA PHE A 53 8.00 26.14 9.41
C PHE A 53 6.90 26.91 10.17
N GLY A 54 6.90 26.81 11.51
CA GLY A 54 5.88 27.40 12.39
C GLY A 54 4.73 26.51 12.88
N GLY A 55 4.76 25.17 12.73
CA GLY A 55 3.63 24.30 13.09
C GLY A 55 3.96 23.19 14.12
N VAL A 56 3.05 23.04 15.09
CA VAL A 56 3.01 22.05 16.20
C VAL A 56 3.56 20.68 15.82
N THR A 57 4.40 20.10 16.70
CA THR A 57 4.81 18.69 16.65
C THR A 57 3.58 17.80 16.46
N GLN A 58 3.49 17.11 15.33
CA GLN A 58 2.38 16.20 15.04
C GLN A 58 2.32 15.12 16.13
N ASP A 59 1.25 15.15 16.91
CA ASP A 59 0.89 14.10 17.87
C ASP A 59 0.81 12.74 17.16
N ASP A 60 1.09 11.65 17.90
CA ASP A 60 0.97 10.25 17.43
C ASP A 60 -0.40 9.94 16.77
N LYS A 61 -1.44 10.76 17.04
CA LYS A 61 -2.76 10.71 16.38
C LYS A 61 -2.70 10.90 14.86
N GLN A 62 -1.81 11.76 14.35
CA GLN A 62 -1.72 12.05 12.92
C GLN A 62 -0.89 10.99 12.17
N GLN A 63 -0.05 10.22 12.86
CA GLN A 63 0.64 9.07 12.26
C GLN A 63 -0.30 7.88 12.06
N ASN A 64 -1.13 7.56 13.07
CA ASN A 64 -2.20 6.56 12.92
C ASN A 64 -3.18 6.93 11.79
N ASP A 65 -3.35 8.23 11.52
CA ASP A 65 -4.15 8.73 10.39
C ASP A 65 -3.57 8.33 9.02
N TYR A 66 -2.24 8.33 8.83
CA TYR A 66 -1.67 7.96 7.52
C TYR A 66 -1.90 6.49 7.17
N TRP A 67 -1.72 5.58 8.13
CA TRP A 67 -1.97 4.16 7.89
C TRP A 67 -3.46 3.87 7.70
N SER A 68 -4.33 4.43 8.52
CA SER A 68 -5.78 4.23 8.39
C SER A 68 -6.30 4.77 7.05
N ARG A 69 -5.89 5.99 6.66
CA ARG A 69 -6.27 6.59 5.37
C ARG A 69 -5.69 5.80 4.20
N PHE A 70 -4.43 5.42 4.26
CA PHE A 70 -3.83 4.57 3.25
C PHE A 70 -4.61 3.25 3.09
N ARG A 71 -4.91 2.55 4.19
CA ARG A 71 -5.67 1.30 4.16
C ARG A 71 -7.08 1.51 3.63
N TYR A 72 -7.75 2.59 4.00
CA TYR A 72 -9.09 2.91 3.53
C TYR A 72 -9.13 3.10 2.00
N GLU A 73 -8.24 3.94 1.47
CA GLU A 73 -8.12 4.18 0.02
C GLU A 73 -7.72 2.91 -0.74
N PHE A 74 -6.73 2.19 -0.22
CA PHE A 74 -6.23 0.95 -0.82
C PHE A 74 -7.29 -0.15 -0.85
N ASP A 75 -8.02 -0.33 0.25
CA ASP A 75 -9.05 -1.36 0.36
C ASP A 75 -10.25 -1.03 -0.52
N LYS A 76 -10.70 0.23 -0.56
CA LYS A 76 -11.78 0.64 -1.44
C LYS A 76 -11.43 0.43 -2.93
N LEU A 77 -10.21 0.79 -3.33
CA LEU A 77 -9.72 0.60 -4.70
C LEU A 77 -9.74 -0.90 -5.09
N LEU A 78 -9.20 -1.76 -4.23
CA LEU A 78 -9.10 -3.19 -4.55
C LEU A 78 -10.44 -3.92 -4.46
N CYS A 79 -11.25 -3.59 -3.46
CA CYS A 79 -12.51 -4.27 -3.21
C CYS A 79 -13.70 -3.76 -4.02
N GLY A 80 -13.47 -2.79 -4.91
CA GLY A 80 -14.47 -2.37 -5.89
C GLY A 80 -15.54 -1.46 -5.30
N HIS A 81 -15.15 -0.56 -4.40
CA HIS A 81 -16.03 0.51 -3.95
C HIS A 81 -16.49 1.37 -5.15
N GLN A 82 -17.74 1.85 -5.12
CA GLN A 82 -18.35 2.60 -6.22
C GLN A 82 -17.55 3.85 -6.61
N ASP A 83 -16.99 4.55 -5.62
CA ASP A 83 -16.14 5.73 -5.79
C ASP A 83 -14.93 5.51 -6.71
N TYR A 84 -14.50 4.26 -6.92
CA TYR A 84 -13.29 3.93 -7.70
C TYR A 84 -13.57 3.06 -8.92
N GLU A 85 -14.81 2.99 -9.39
CA GLU A 85 -15.15 2.19 -10.57
C GLU A 85 -14.32 2.61 -11.80
N ILE A 86 -14.22 3.92 -12.05
CA ILE A 86 -13.49 4.50 -13.19
C ILE A 86 -11.98 4.26 -13.05
N GLU A 87 -11.45 4.43 -11.85
CA GLU A 87 -10.02 4.25 -11.55
C GLU A 87 -9.63 2.79 -11.72
N ARG A 88 -10.46 1.86 -11.25
CA ARG A 88 -10.23 0.43 -11.41
C ARG A 88 -10.17 0.01 -12.86
N GLU A 89 -11.01 0.56 -13.73
CA GLU A 89 -10.92 0.30 -15.17
C GLU A 89 -9.54 0.69 -15.74
N LYS A 90 -8.95 1.79 -15.26
CA LYS A 90 -7.61 2.24 -15.68
C LYS A 90 -6.50 1.29 -15.23
N PHE A 91 -6.61 0.68 -14.04
CA PHE A 91 -5.60 -0.25 -13.52
C PHE A 91 -5.69 -1.64 -14.12
N VAL A 92 -6.90 -2.08 -14.42
CA VAL A 92 -7.21 -3.46 -14.81
C VAL A 92 -7.04 -3.64 -16.33
N GLY A 93 -7.09 -2.55 -17.11
CA GLY A 93 -6.77 -2.55 -18.54
C GLY A 93 -7.41 -3.72 -19.30
N THR A 94 -6.67 -4.33 -20.22
CA THR A 94 -7.12 -5.52 -20.98
C THR A 94 -6.83 -6.85 -20.26
N SER A 95 -5.75 -6.94 -19.46
CA SER A 95 -5.31 -8.20 -18.83
C SER A 95 -6.13 -8.59 -17.60
N LYS A 96 -6.83 -7.64 -17.00
CA LYS A 96 -7.59 -7.78 -15.75
C LYS A 96 -6.80 -8.19 -14.51
N THR A 97 -5.48 -8.14 -14.59
CA THR A 97 -4.56 -8.58 -13.54
C THR A 97 -3.70 -7.42 -13.04
N ILE A 98 -3.51 -7.37 -11.71
CA ILE A 98 -2.52 -6.52 -11.05
C ILE A 98 -1.26 -7.35 -10.80
N GLY A 99 -0.22 -7.06 -11.58
CA GLY A 99 1.14 -7.58 -11.38
C GLY A 99 2.07 -6.59 -10.68
N LEU A 100 3.39 -6.80 -10.81
CA LEU A 100 4.41 -5.94 -10.20
C LEU A 100 4.32 -4.47 -10.63
N ALA A 101 3.98 -4.20 -11.89
CA ALA A 101 3.76 -2.83 -12.37
C ALA A 101 2.59 -2.13 -11.65
N GLY A 102 1.61 -2.91 -11.18
CA GLY A 102 0.48 -2.41 -10.41
C GLY A 102 0.89 -1.80 -9.07
N ILE A 103 1.98 -2.27 -8.45
CA ILE A 103 2.50 -1.72 -7.20
C ILE A 103 2.85 -0.24 -7.37
N THR A 104 3.59 0.09 -8.43
CA THR A 104 3.98 1.48 -8.71
C THR A 104 2.79 2.33 -9.13
N ALA A 105 1.86 1.76 -9.89
CA ALA A 105 0.68 2.47 -10.36
C ALA A 105 -0.25 2.84 -9.19
N ILE A 106 -0.55 1.88 -8.32
CA ILE A 106 -1.37 2.09 -7.11
C ILE A 106 -0.69 3.11 -6.19
N SER A 107 0.63 2.98 -5.97
CA SER A 107 1.38 3.92 -5.12
C SER A 107 1.33 5.34 -5.66
N THR A 108 1.39 5.51 -6.99
CA THR A 108 1.33 6.82 -7.66
C THR A 108 -0.04 7.46 -7.53
N TRP A 109 -1.09 6.65 -7.55
CA TRP A 109 -2.47 7.13 -7.46
C TRP A 109 -2.90 7.41 -6.02
N ILE A 110 -2.55 6.56 -5.05
CA ILE A 110 -2.88 6.77 -3.64
C ILE A 110 -2.08 7.93 -3.04
N GLY A 111 -0.83 8.12 -3.46
CA GLY A 111 0.07 9.14 -2.90
C GLY A 111 -0.58 10.52 -2.70
N PRO A 112 -1.12 11.14 -3.77
CA PRO A 112 -1.82 12.42 -3.68
C PRO A 112 -3.06 12.43 -2.76
N LEU A 113 -3.81 11.32 -2.66
CA LEU A 113 -5.04 11.23 -1.85
C LEU A 113 -4.75 11.33 -0.34
N ILE A 114 -3.59 10.82 0.08
CA ILE A 114 -3.17 10.80 1.49
C ILE A 114 -2.02 11.77 1.80
N GLY A 115 -1.56 12.54 0.81
CA GLY A 115 -0.50 13.52 0.97
C GLY A 115 0.90 12.91 1.17
N LEU A 116 1.14 11.71 0.65
CA LEU A 116 2.43 11.01 0.75
C LEU A 116 3.09 10.82 -0.61
N SER A 117 4.42 10.83 -0.62
CA SER A 117 5.19 10.52 -1.83
C SER A 117 4.95 9.07 -2.25
N PRO A 118 4.67 8.78 -3.54
CA PRO A 118 4.53 7.41 -4.04
C PRO A 118 5.71 6.50 -3.67
N VAL A 119 6.93 7.04 -3.66
CA VAL A 119 8.16 6.29 -3.33
C VAL A 119 8.14 5.75 -1.90
N LEU A 120 7.46 6.44 -0.97
CA LEU A 120 7.29 5.98 0.40
C LEU A 120 6.20 4.89 0.50
N LEU A 121 5.22 4.88 -0.40
CA LEU A 121 4.11 3.92 -0.38
C LEU A 121 4.45 2.59 -1.04
N VAL A 122 5.38 2.58 -2.00
CA VAL A 122 5.76 1.37 -2.76
C VAL A 122 5.99 0.14 -1.87
N PRO A 123 6.77 0.21 -0.77
CA PRO A 123 6.98 -0.97 0.07
C PRO A 123 5.72 -1.45 0.79
N SER A 124 4.90 -0.55 1.33
CA SER A 124 3.64 -0.91 1.98
C SER A 124 2.65 -1.53 0.99
N VAL A 125 2.53 -0.95 -0.21
CA VAL A 125 1.67 -1.49 -1.29
C VAL A 125 2.16 -2.87 -1.74
N ALA A 126 3.47 -3.04 -1.93
CA ALA A 126 4.05 -4.31 -2.36
C ALA A 126 3.80 -5.44 -1.36
N LEU A 127 4.00 -5.18 -0.06
CA LEU A 127 3.77 -6.15 1.01
C LEU A 127 2.29 -6.52 1.14
N LEU A 128 1.39 -5.54 1.04
CA LEU A 128 -0.05 -5.81 1.08
C LEU A 128 -0.50 -6.62 -0.14
N LEU A 129 -0.06 -6.27 -1.35
CA LEU A 129 -0.37 -7.06 -2.55
C LEU A 129 0.19 -8.48 -2.48
N THR A 130 1.36 -8.69 -1.87
CA THR A 130 1.91 -10.03 -1.58
C THR A 130 1.05 -10.81 -0.59
N THR A 131 0.40 -10.13 0.35
CA THR A 131 -0.53 -10.76 1.30
C THR A 131 -1.82 -11.15 0.59
N ILE A 132 -2.33 -10.27 -0.28
CA ILE A 132 -3.56 -10.51 -1.02
C ILE A 132 -3.36 -11.56 -2.12
N SER A 133 -2.18 -11.63 -2.76
CA SER A 133 -1.88 -12.66 -3.76
C SER A 133 -1.95 -14.08 -3.15
N LYS A 134 -1.52 -14.23 -1.89
CA LYS A 134 -1.57 -15.50 -1.16
C LYS A 134 -2.98 -15.90 -0.74
N MET A 135 -3.79 -14.95 -0.28
CA MET A 135 -5.15 -15.23 0.23
C MET A 135 -6.22 -15.21 -0.87
N GLY A 136 -5.97 -14.47 -1.95
CA GLY A 136 -6.94 -14.15 -2.99
C GLY A 136 -7.78 -12.91 -2.64
N ILE A 137 -8.03 -12.07 -3.65
CA ILE A 137 -8.73 -10.79 -3.48
C ILE A 137 -10.18 -10.94 -2.99
N LYS A 138 -10.89 -12.00 -3.38
CA LYS A 138 -12.27 -12.24 -2.92
C LYS A 138 -12.33 -12.49 -1.42
N ALA A 139 -11.44 -13.34 -0.90
CA ALA A 139 -11.34 -13.60 0.53
C ALA A 139 -10.90 -12.33 1.27
N TYR A 140 -9.93 -11.60 0.72
CA TYR A 140 -9.47 -10.33 1.27
C TYR A 140 -10.59 -9.30 1.44
N CYS A 141 -11.44 -9.15 0.43
CA CYS A 141 -12.51 -8.17 0.45
C CYS A 141 -13.74 -8.62 1.24
N SER A 142 -13.93 -9.93 1.47
CA SER A 142 -15.06 -10.46 2.24
C SER A 142 -15.08 -10.02 3.71
N ILE A 143 -13.92 -9.63 4.24
CA ILE A 143 -13.75 -9.15 5.63
C ILE A 143 -13.72 -7.63 5.73
N LYS A 144 -13.99 -6.90 4.63
CA LYS A 144 -13.94 -5.45 4.57
C LYS A 144 -15.36 -4.88 4.51
N SER A 145 -15.64 -3.95 5.41
CA SER A 145 -16.85 -3.13 5.40
C SER A 145 -16.44 -1.69 5.14
N PHE A 146 -17.09 -1.07 4.17
CA PHE A 146 -16.93 0.36 3.87
C PHE A 146 -18.23 1.03 4.29
N GLU A 147 -18.17 1.81 5.36
CA GLU A 147 -19.24 2.72 5.77
C GLU A 147 -18.98 4.13 5.22
#